data_AF-A0A659Q379-F1
#
_entry.id   AF-A0A659Q379-F1
#
_cell.length_a   1.000
_cell.length_b   1.000
_cell.length_c   1.000
_cell.angle_alpha   90.00
_cell.angle_beta   90.00
_cell.angle_gamma   90.00
#
_symmetry.space_group_name_H-M   'P 1'
#
loop_
_entity.id
_entity.type
_entity.pdbx_description
1 polymer ?
#
loop_
_entity_poly.entity_id
_entity_poly.type
_entity_poly.pdbx_seq_one_letter_code
_entity_poly.pdbx_strand_id
1 'polypeptide(L)'
;MHLLAVVSKLTGVSTTVESSAVTLNAPSIVKLSVAREEISQLTRINQDLVVTLHSGETITIKNFYVTNDLGASQLVLAENDGTLWWIENPQAGLHFEQIADINELLVTSGASHEAGGAVWRWLLAGAEAAGG
;
A
#
# COMPACT_ATOMS: atom_id res chain seq x y z
N MET A 1 -3.01 -6.55 -19.10
CA MET A 1 -2.28 -7.35 -18.09
C MET A 1 -1.55 -6.35 -17.22
N HIS A 2 -1.93 -6.25 -15.95
CA HIS A 2 -1.29 -5.35 -15.00
C HIS A 2 -0.23 -6.08 -14.18
N LEU A 3 0.77 -5.31 -13.76
CA LEU A 3 1.89 -5.78 -12.96
C LEU A 3 1.60 -5.46 -11.50
N LEU A 4 1.56 -6.48 -10.65
CA LEU A 4 1.32 -6.35 -9.22
C LEU A 4 2.59 -6.81 -8.52
N ALA A 5 3.11 -6.02 -7.60
CA ALA A 5 4.20 -6.41 -6.72
C ALA A 5 3.67 -6.58 -5.31
N VAL A 6 3.73 -7.79 -4.77
CA VAL A 6 3.36 -8.07 -3.39
C VAL A 6 4.62 -8.09 -2.53
N VAL A 7 4.68 -7.20 -1.55
CA VAL A 7 5.78 -7.12 -0.60
C VAL A 7 5.33 -7.73 0.72
N SER A 8 5.90 -8.87 1.09
CA SER A 8 5.57 -9.54 2.35
C SER A 8 6.03 -8.69 3.54
N LYS A 9 5.13 -8.32 4.46
CA LYS A 9 5.52 -7.54 5.65
C LYS A 9 6.42 -8.32 6.61
N LEU A 10 6.29 -9.66 6.61
CA LEU A 10 7.08 -10.55 7.47
C LEU A 10 8.55 -10.65 7.03
N THR A 11 8.80 -10.69 5.72
CA THR A 11 10.12 -11.01 5.16
C THR A 11 10.74 -9.86 4.37
N GLY A 12 9.98 -8.79 4.09
CA GLY A 12 10.36 -7.72 3.17
C GLY A 12 10.46 -8.17 1.70
N VAL A 13 10.16 -9.44 1.40
CA VAL A 13 10.31 -9.99 0.05
C VAL A 13 9.25 -9.43 -0.86
N SER A 14 9.70 -8.76 -1.93
CA SER A 14 8.85 -8.29 -3.03
C SER A 14 8.74 -9.38 -4.08
N THR A 15 7.51 -9.82 -4.37
CA THR A 15 7.19 -10.77 -5.43
C THR A 15 6.32 -10.08 -6.46
N THR A 16 6.84 -9.91 -7.67
CA THR A 16 6.08 -9.39 -8.79
C THR A 16 5.30 -10.51 -9.45
N VAL A 17 3.99 -10.30 -9.59
CA VAL A 17 3.02 -11.18 -10.24
C VAL A 17 2.23 -10.37 -11.27
N GLU A 18 2.22 -10.84 -12.51
CA GLU A 18 1.45 -10.23 -13.58
C GLU A 18 0.08 -10.91 -13.69
N SER A 19 -0.91 -10.44 -12.92
CA SER A 19 -2.21 -11.12 -12.81
C SER A 19 -3.32 -10.18 -12.33
N SER A 20 -4.49 -10.16 -12.95
CA SER A 20 -5.63 -9.38 -12.45
C SER A 20 -6.22 -9.91 -11.13
N ALA A 21 -5.65 -10.97 -10.55
CA ALA A 21 -5.95 -11.40 -9.19
C ALA A 21 -4.71 -11.93 -8.48
N VAL A 22 -4.58 -11.61 -7.19
CA VAL A 22 -3.49 -12.10 -6.34
C VAL A 22 -4.05 -12.59 -5.01
N THR A 23 -3.48 -13.68 -4.49
CA THR A 23 -3.87 -14.22 -3.18
C THR A 23 -2.77 -13.96 -2.18
N LEU A 24 -3.10 -13.20 -1.14
CA LEU A 24 -2.20 -12.97 -0.03
C LEU A 24 -2.34 -14.12 0.96
N ASN A 25 -1.22 -14.71 1.37
CA ASN A 25 -1.20 -15.77 2.39
C ASN A 25 -0.95 -15.19 3.80
N ALA A 26 -0.38 -13.99 3.87
CA ALA A 26 -0.11 -13.26 5.09
C ALA A 26 -0.18 -11.74 4.82
N PRO A 27 -0.31 -10.89 5.85
CA PRO A 27 -0.38 -9.44 5.67
C PRO A 27 0.83 -8.91 4.93
N SER A 28 0.53 -8.27 3.81
CA SER A 28 1.52 -7.87 2.80
C SER A 28 1.15 -6.49 2.27
N ILE A 29 2.14 -5.76 1.77
CA ILE A 29 1.93 -4.51 1.07
C ILE A 29 1.84 -4.82 -0.41
N VAL A 30 0.66 -4.64 -0.98
CA VAL A 30 0.41 -4.85 -2.40
C VAL A 30 0.68 -3.54 -3.12
N LYS A 31 1.72 -3.52 -3.94
CA LYS A 31 2.00 -2.45 -4.89
C LYS A 31 1.35 -2.78 -6.23
N LEU A 32 0.39 -1.98 -6.64
CA LEU A 32 -0.30 -2.08 -7.91
C LEU A 32 0.26 -1.04 -8.86
N SER A 33 0.83 -1.45 -9.98
CA SER A 33 1.32 -0.53 -11.02
C SER A 33 0.14 0.00 -11.85
N VAL A 34 -0.60 0.93 -11.26
CA VAL A 34 -1.73 1.63 -11.89
C VAL A 34 -1.73 3.08 -11.42
N ALA A 35 -2.12 3.98 -12.33
CA ALA A 35 -2.36 5.37 -11.96
C ALA A 35 -3.59 5.46 -11.06
N ARG A 36 -3.54 6.34 -10.06
CA ARG A 36 -4.71 6.58 -9.19
C ARG A 36 -5.91 7.09 -9.99
N GLU A 37 -5.65 7.82 -11.08
CA GLU A 37 -6.66 8.37 -12.00
C GLU A 37 -7.36 7.26 -12.81
N GLU A 38 -6.72 6.10 -12.95
CA GLU A 38 -7.33 4.94 -13.58
C GLU A 38 -8.24 4.18 -12.61
N ILE A 39 -8.16 4.43 -11.30
CA ILE A 39 -9.01 3.74 -10.32
C ILE A 39 -10.37 4.43 -10.25
N SER A 40 -11.40 3.66 -10.62
CA SER A 40 -12.78 4.11 -10.51
C SER A 40 -13.30 3.97 -9.08
N GLN A 41 -13.11 2.80 -8.46
CA GLN A 41 -13.57 2.54 -7.10
C GLN A 41 -12.84 1.36 -6.46
N LEU A 42 -12.85 1.35 -5.12
CA LEU A 42 -12.39 0.24 -4.30
C LEU A 42 -13.59 -0.36 -3.60
N THR A 43 -13.80 -1.65 -3.78
CA THR A 43 -14.91 -2.38 -3.15
C THR A 43 -14.36 -3.53 -2.34
N ARG A 44 -14.76 -3.61 -1.07
CA ARG A 44 -14.48 -4.79 -0.26
C ARG A 44 -15.54 -5.85 -0.50
N ILE A 45 -15.09 -7.05 -0.86
CA ILE A 45 -15.92 -8.25 -0.99
C ILE A 45 -15.40 -9.28 0.02
N ASN A 46 -16.14 -9.52 1.12
CA ASN A 46 -15.71 -10.40 2.21
C ASN A 46 -14.37 -9.97 2.86
N GLN A 47 -13.28 -10.70 2.57
CA GLN A 47 -11.92 -10.40 3.00
C GLN A 47 -11.02 -9.99 1.82
N ASP A 48 -11.61 -9.86 0.63
CA ASP A 48 -10.93 -9.55 -0.60
C ASP A 48 -11.19 -8.08 -0.97
N LEU A 49 -10.18 -7.44 -1.55
CA LEU A 49 -10.27 -6.09 -2.08
C LEU A 49 -10.40 -6.16 -3.60
N VAL A 50 -11.47 -5.59 -4.15
CA VAL A 50 -11.70 -5.47 -5.58
C VAL A 50 -11.46 -4.03 -6.00
N VAL A 51 -10.48 -3.83 -6.86
CA VAL A 51 -10.15 -2.52 -7.46
C VAL A 51 -10.79 -2.47 -8.83
N THR A 52 -11.73 -1.57 -9.03
CA THR A 52 -12.38 -1.35 -10.32
C THR A 52 -11.72 -0.16 -11.00
N LEU A 53 -11.30 -0.35 -12.25
CA LEU A 53 -10.67 0.67 -13.08
C LEU A 53 -11.71 1.41 -13.93
N HIS A 54 -11.36 2.62 -14.38
CA HIS A 54 -12.16 3.40 -15.32
C HIS A 54 -12.34 2.70 -16.67
N SER A 55 -11.40 1.81 -17.04
CA SER A 55 -11.50 0.95 -18.22
C SER A 55 -12.56 -0.14 -18.11
N GLY A 56 -13.07 -0.41 -16.90
CA GLY A 56 -13.96 -1.54 -16.60
C GLY A 56 -13.21 -2.82 -16.18
N GLU A 57 -11.88 -2.82 -16.18
CA GLU A 57 -11.09 -3.92 -15.64
C GLU A 57 -11.17 -3.95 -14.11
N THR A 58 -11.25 -5.15 -13.52
CA THR A 58 -11.34 -5.33 -12.07
C THR A 58 -10.20 -6.20 -11.56
N ILE A 59 -9.47 -5.71 -10.57
CA ILE A 59 -8.35 -6.40 -9.95
C ILE A 59 -8.78 -6.92 -8.59
N THR A 60 -8.66 -8.23 -8.36
CA THR A 60 -9.09 -8.86 -7.09
C THR A 60 -7.90 -9.27 -6.24
N ILE A 61 -7.78 -8.67 -5.07
CA ILE A 61 -6.73 -8.97 -4.09
C ILE A 61 -7.36 -9.78 -2.96
N LYS A 62 -7.12 -11.10 -2.97
CA LYS A 62 -7.67 -12.01 -1.98
C LYS A 62 -6.94 -11.94 -0.65
N ASN A 63 -7.69 -12.09 0.43
CA ASN A 63 -7.20 -12.00 1.81
C ASN A 63 -6.54 -10.65 2.15
N PHE A 64 -6.90 -9.57 1.46
CA PHE A 64 -6.38 -8.23 1.75
C PHE A 64 -6.72 -7.78 3.18
N TYR A 65 -7.96 -7.99 3.59
CA TYR A 65 -8.44 -7.60 4.92
C TYR A 65 -8.15 -8.64 6.00
N VAL A 66 -7.39 -9.69 5.69
CA VAL A 66 -6.92 -10.62 6.71
C VAL A 66 -5.83 -9.92 7.50
N THR A 67 -6.11 -9.69 8.78
CA THR A 67 -5.16 -9.07 9.72
C THR A 67 -4.62 -10.14 10.68
N ASN A 68 -3.32 -10.11 10.96
CA ASN A 68 -2.71 -10.95 12.00
C ASN A 68 -1.91 -10.07 12.99
N ASP A 69 -0.99 -10.65 13.78
CA ASP A 69 -0.07 -9.91 14.65
C ASP A 69 0.73 -8.79 13.94
N LEU A 70 0.89 -8.86 12.62
CA LEU A 70 1.53 -7.84 11.78
C LEU A 70 0.56 -6.74 11.31
N GLY A 71 -0.71 -6.78 11.73
CA GLY A 71 -1.76 -5.87 11.30
C GLY A 71 -2.38 -6.23 9.95
N ALA A 72 -2.95 -5.23 9.27
CA ALA A 72 -3.61 -5.40 7.97
C ALA A 72 -2.64 -5.32 6.78
N SER A 73 -3.08 -5.85 5.64
CA SER A 73 -2.45 -5.60 4.34
C SER A 73 -2.67 -4.15 3.92
N GLN A 74 -1.73 -3.62 3.17
CA GLN A 74 -1.79 -2.24 2.69
C GLN A 74 -1.74 -2.23 1.17
N LEU A 75 -2.45 -1.30 0.54
CA LEU A 75 -2.44 -1.13 -0.91
C LEU A 75 -1.64 0.13 -1.24
N VAL A 76 -0.67 -0.02 -2.12
CA VAL A 76 0.13 1.06 -2.68
C VAL A 76 -0.10 1.06 -4.17
N LEU A 77 -0.24 2.24 -4.76
CA LEU A 77 -0.32 2.43 -6.19
C LEU A 77 1.01 3.00 -6.66
N ALA A 78 1.51 2.50 -7.77
CA ALA A 78 2.72 2.99 -8.40
C ALA A 78 2.37 3.59 -9.76
N GLU A 79 2.60 4.89 -9.88
CA GLU A 79 2.45 5.59 -11.14
C GLU A 79 3.65 5.33 -12.05
N ASN A 80 3.48 5.61 -13.34
CA ASN A 80 4.55 5.46 -14.33
C ASN A 80 5.77 6.37 -14.04
N ASP A 81 5.55 7.49 -13.35
CA ASP A 81 6.60 8.43 -12.92
C ASP A 81 7.45 7.89 -11.75
N GLY A 82 7.05 6.76 -11.15
CA GLY A 82 7.70 6.20 -9.95
C GLY A 82 7.11 6.72 -8.63
N THR A 83 6.13 7.63 -8.69
CA THR A 83 5.40 8.11 -7.51
C THR A 83 4.57 6.98 -6.90
N LEU A 84 4.65 6.84 -5.58
CA LEU A 84 3.91 5.85 -4.80
C LEU A 84 2.79 6.51 -4.00
N TRP A 85 1.59 5.93 -4.09
CA TRP A 85 0.39 6.39 -3.38
C TRP A 85 -0.15 5.27 -2.51
N TRP A 86 -0.04 5.41 -1.20
CA TRP A 86 -0.66 4.50 -0.25
C TRP A 86 -2.16 4.80 -0.10
N ILE A 87 -2.97 3.75 -0.01
CA ILE A 87 -4.38 3.85 0.33
C ILE A 87 -4.56 3.38 1.77
N GLU A 88 -4.78 4.32 2.69
CA GLU A 88 -4.96 4.03 4.11
C GLU A 88 -6.20 3.17 4.34
N ASN A 89 -7.36 3.65 3.85
CA ASN A 89 -8.63 2.99 4.12
C ASN A 89 -9.46 2.83 2.84
N PRO A 90 -9.21 1.75 2.06
CA PRO A 90 -9.92 1.49 0.80
C PRO A 90 -11.43 1.30 0.98
N GLN A 91 -11.91 1.09 2.21
CA GLN A 91 -13.34 1.00 2.52
C GLN A 91 -14.01 2.35 2.77
N ALA A 92 -13.26 3.36 3.22
CA ALA A 92 -13.79 4.69 3.51
C ALA A 92 -13.85 5.54 2.24
N GLY A 93 -13.05 5.16 1.24
CA GLY A 93 -12.99 5.80 -0.05
C GLY A 93 -11.60 5.69 -0.66
N LEU A 94 -11.37 6.49 -1.69
CA LEU A 94 -10.10 6.64 -2.37
C LEU A 94 -9.24 7.70 -1.66
N HIS A 95 -8.75 7.36 -0.46
CA HIS A 95 -7.83 8.21 0.29
C HIS A 95 -6.39 7.87 -0.11
N PHE A 96 -5.82 8.67 -1.01
CA PHE A 96 -4.45 8.48 -1.48
C PHE A 96 -3.49 9.36 -0.68
N GLU A 97 -2.57 8.73 0.03
CA GLU A 97 -1.46 9.36 0.72
C GLU A 97 -0.18 9.15 -0.10
N GLN A 98 0.54 10.23 -0.42
CA GLN A 98 1.81 10.07 -1.11
C GLN A 98 2.86 9.52 -0.15
N ILE A 99 3.60 8.50 -0.57
CA ILE A 99 4.73 7.96 0.18
C ILE A 99 6.00 8.04 -0.67
N ALA A 100 7.16 8.21 -0.03
CA ALA A 100 8.43 8.20 -0.74
C ALA A 100 8.84 6.76 -1.07
N ASP A 101 8.63 5.82 -0.14
CA ASP A 101 8.95 4.41 -0.36
C ASP A 101 8.07 3.44 0.44
N ILE A 102 7.91 2.22 -0.07
CA ILE A 102 7.19 1.13 0.62
C ILE A 102 7.82 0.83 1.99
N ASN A 103 9.13 1.02 2.15
CA ASN A 103 9.81 0.85 3.43
C ASN A 103 9.20 1.70 4.56
N GLU A 104 8.63 2.87 4.27
CA GLU A 104 7.92 3.68 5.27
C GLU A 104 6.71 2.94 5.85
N LEU A 105 6.01 2.19 5.01
CA LEU A 105 4.87 1.36 5.41
C LEU A 105 5.30 0.11 6.18
N LEU A 106 6.52 -0.40 5.94
CA LEU A 106 7.08 -1.48 6.76
C LEU A 106 7.45 -0.96 8.16
N VAL A 107 8.04 0.23 8.25
CA VAL A 107 8.43 0.85 9.52
C VAL A 107 7.22 1.14 10.42
N THR A 108 6.10 1.64 9.86
CA THR A 108 4.87 1.86 10.66
C THR A 108 4.27 0.55 11.20
N SER A 109 4.48 -0.56 10.50
CA SER A 109 3.94 -1.87 10.88
C SER A 109 4.72 -2.58 11.99
N GLY A 110 5.97 -2.17 12.24
CA GLY A 110 6.84 -2.73 13.28
C GLY A 110 6.84 -1.95 14.59
N ALA A 111 6.25 -0.75 14.62
CA ALA A 111 6.20 0.09 15.81
C ALA A 111 4.91 -0.18 16.60
N SER A 112 4.86 -1.32 17.28
CA SER A 112 3.85 -1.58 18.30
C SER A 112 3.95 -0.57 19.45
N HIS A 113 2.94 0.30 19.55
CA HIS A 113 2.30 0.75 20.79
C HIS A 113 3.18 1.24 21.95
N GLU A 114 3.94 2.33 21.81
CA GLU A 114 4.24 3.21 22.96
C GLU A 114 4.93 4.52 22.56
N ALA A 115 4.15 5.47 22.02
CA ALA A 115 4.35 6.90 22.26
C ALA A 115 3.17 7.66 21.62
N GLY A 116 2.44 8.42 22.43
CA GLY A 116 1.53 9.43 21.92
C GLY A 116 2.32 10.45 21.08
N GLY A 117 1.86 10.67 19.85
CA GLY A 117 2.44 11.65 18.94
C GLY A 117 2.50 11.08 17.54
N ALA A 118 1.52 11.43 16.71
CA ALA A 118 1.59 11.23 15.27
C ALA A 118 2.81 11.99 14.72
N VAL A 119 3.97 11.33 14.63
CA VAL A 119 5.16 11.87 14.00
C VAL A 119 5.13 11.52 12.53
N TRP A 120 4.44 12.35 11.75
CA TRP A 120 4.63 12.38 10.31
C TRP A 120 6.04 12.95 10.04
N ARG A 121 6.97 12.11 9.56
CA ARG A 121 8.43 12.36 9.46
C ARG A 121 8.89 13.11 8.20
N TRP A 122 8.02 13.77 7.45
CA TRP A 122 8.49 14.68 6.40
C TRP A 122 9.12 15.94 7.03
N LEU A 123 8.93 16.15 8.34
CA LEU A 123 9.18 17.39 9.08
C LEU A 123 10.60 17.61 9.64
N LEU A 124 11.53 16.65 9.55
CA LEU A 124 12.85 16.79 10.21
C LEU A 124 14.08 16.48 9.34
N ALA A 125 13.91 16.17 8.05
CA ALA A 125 15.02 15.89 7.13
C ALA A 125 15.12 16.87 5.96
N GLY A 126 14.57 18.08 6.09
CA GLY A 126 15.20 19.27 5.50
C GLY A 126 16.48 19.55 6.28
N ALA A 127 17.56 18.84 5.94
CA ALA A 127 18.86 18.98 6.59
C ALA A 127 19.51 20.31 6.18
N GLU A 128 19.24 21.37 6.94
CA GLU A 128 20.02 22.61 6.88
C GLU A 128 20.66 22.86 8.25
N ALA A 129 21.91 22.41 8.43
CA ALA A 129 22.82 23.00 9.42
C ALA A 129 24.26 22.62 9.06
N ALA A 130 24.91 23.51 8.30
CA ALA A 130 26.35 23.59 8.24
C ALA A 130 26.91 23.63 9.68
N GLY A 131 27.72 22.63 10.04
CA GLY A 131 28.53 22.67 11.24
C GLY A 131 29.52 23.83 11.13
N GLY A 132 29.66 24.59 12.22
CA GLY A 132 30.59 25.71 12.33
C GLY A 132 32.05 25.32 12.39
#